data_AF-A0A227IYV3-F1
#
_entry.id   AF-A0A227IYV3-F1
#
_cell.length_a   1.000
_cell.length_b   1.000
_cell.length_c   1.000
_cell.angle_alpha   90.00
_cell.angle_beta   90.00
_cell.angle_gamma   90.00
#
_symmetry.space_group_name_H-M   'P 1'
#
loop_
_entity.id
_entity.type
_entity.pdbx_description
1 polymer ?
#
loop_
_entity_poly.entity_id
_entity_poly.type
_entity_poly.pdbx_seq_one_letter_code
_entity_poly.pdbx_strand_id
1 'polypeptide(L)'
;GKLISTDTSNAKHRQLLNVVEEMSIASGIPVPPVYVMAEEHGINAFAAGMSIDDAVIGVTQGALDAFSRDELQGVIAHEFSHILNG
;
A
#
# COMPACT_ATOMS: atom_id res chain seq x y z
N GLY A 1 6.56 4.37 9.42
CA GLY A 1 5.26 3.68 9.59
C GLY A 1 5.48 2.34 10.29
N LYS A 2 4.41 1.69 10.73
CA LYS A 2 4.43 0.33 11.28
C LYS A 2 4.15 -0.68 10.18
N LEU A 3 4.98 -1.71 10.07
CA LEU A 3 4.76 -2.82 9.13
C LEU A 3 3.45 -3.52 9.49
N ILE A 4 2.60 -3.78 8.48
CA ILE A 4 1.40 -4.58 8.65
C ILE A 4 1.77 -6.06 8.56
N SER A 5 1.40 -6.82 9.59
CA SER A 5 1.50 -8.28 9.55
C SER A 5 0.41 -8.89 8.67
N THR A 6 0.74 -9.93 7.90
CA THR A 6 -0.20 -10.62 7.01
C THR A 6 -1.34 -11.33 7.75
N ASP A 7 -1.15 -11.65 9.03
CA ASP A 7 -2.15 -12.27 9.91
C ASP A 7 -3.02 -11.25 10.67
N THR A 8 -2.98 -9.97 10.31
CA THR A 8 -3.68 -8.90 11.02
C THR A 8 -5.20 -9.15 11.16
N SER A 9 -5.73 -8.92 12.37
CA SER A 9 -7.18 -8.94 12.64
C SER A 9 -7.88 -7.62 12.31
N ASN A 10 -7.15 -6.57 11.95
CA ASN A 10 -7.73 -5.29 11.57
C ASN A 10 -8.26 -5.37 10.13
N ALA A 11 -9.56 -5.15 9.96
CA ALA A 11 -10.23 -5.25 8.67
C ALA A 11 -9.68 -4.27 7.61
N LYS A 12 -9.35 -3.03 8.01
CA LYS A 12 -8.79 -2.03 7.08
C LYS A 12 -7.37 -2.40 6.65
N HIS A 13 -6.55 -2.87 7.58
CA HIS A 13 -5.20 -3.36 7.26
C HIS A 13 -5.28 -4.56 6.31
N ARG A 14 -6.19 -5.50 6.55
CA ARG A 14 -6.41 -6.65 5.67
C ARG A 14 -6.87 -6.21 4.28
N GLN A 15 -7.79 -5.26 4.19
CA GLN A 15 -8.23 -4.69 2.91
C GLN A 15 -7.06 -4.06 2.14
N LEU A 16 -6.20 -3.28 2.81
CA LEU A 16 -5.02 -2.69 2.19
C LEU A 16 -4.04 -3.76 1.69
N LEU A 17 -3.77 -4.79 2.48
CA LEU A 17 -2.92 -5.91 2.05
C LEU A 17 -3.49 -6.61 0.82
N ASN A 18 -4.79 -6.89 0.79
CA ASN A 18 -5.44 -7.51 -0.38
C ASN A 18 -5.30 -6.64 -1.62
N VAL A 19 -5.51 -5.32 -1.50
CA VAL A 19 -5.35 -4.37 -2.62
C VAL A 19 -3.92 -4.38 -3.15
N VAL A 20 -2.91 -4.35 -2.27
CA VAL A 20 -1.50 -4.41 -2.67
C VAL A 20 -1.19 -5.75 -3.35
N GLU A 21 -1.68 -6.86 -2.81
CA GLU A 21 -1.50 -8.20 -3.40
C GLU A 21 -2.14 -8.31 -4.78
N GLU A 22 -3.36 -7.79 -4.96
CA GLU A 22 -4.04 -7.72 -6.25
C GLU A 22 -3.21 -6.94 -7.28
N MET A 23 -2.61 -5.81 -6.89
CA MET A 23 -1.75 -5.01 -7.77
C MET A 23 -0.44 -5.75 -8.11
N SER A 24 0.16 -6.45 -7.15
CA SER A 24 1.32 -7.30 -7.39
C SER A 24 1.03 -8.44 -8.36
N ILE A 25 -0.11 -9.11 -8.22
CA ILE A 25 -0.56 -10.15 -9.16
C ILE A 25 -0.75 -9.55 -10.56
N ALA A 26 -1.43 -8.41 -10.66
CA ALA A 26 -1.72 -7.76 -11.95
C ALA A 26 -0.45 -7.27 -12.68
N SER A 27 0.57 -6.84 -11.92
CA SER A 27 1.84 -6.32 -12.46
C SER A 27 2.94 -7.36 -12.58
N GLY A 28 2.75 -8.56 -12.02
CA GLY A 28 3.73 -9.63 -12.08
C GLY A 28 4.97 -9.40 -11.21
N ILE A 29 4.86 -8.61 -10.15
CA ILE A 29 5.97 -8.34 -9.21
C ILE A 29 5.69 -8.96 -7.83
N PRO A 30 6.71 -9.22 -7.00
CA PRO A 30 6.53 -9.64 -5.62
C PRO A 30 5.68 -8.65 -4.82
N VAL A 31 4.99 -9.12 -3.78
CA VAL A 31 4.22 -8.25 -2.87
C VAL A 31 5.17 -7.39 -2.05
N PRO A 32 5.19 -6.05 -2.24
CA PRO A 32 6.07 -5.20 -1.46
C PRO A 32 5.57 -5.12 0.00
N PRO A 33 6.47 -4.93 0.99
CA PRO A 33 6.08 -4.69 2.36
C PRO A 33 5.21 -3.43 2.49
N VAL A 34 4.16 -3.51 3.32
CA VAL A 34 3.19 -2.43 3.51
C VAL A 34 3.29 -1.83 4.90
N TYR A 35 3.44 -0.51 4.98
CA TYR A 35 3.55 0.24 6.22
C TYR A 35 2.40 1.22 6.40
N VAL A 36 1.88 1.31 7.63
CA VAL A 36 0.88 2.34 8.02
C VAL A 36 1.52 3.39 8.91
N MET A 37 1.35 4.66 8.58
CA MET A 37 1.72 5.79 9.44
C MET A 37 0.55 6.13 10.35
N ALA A 38 0.45 5.42 11.47
CA ALA A 38 -0.70 5.47 12.39
C ALA A 38 -0.97 6.86 12.98
N GLU A 39 0.06 7.69 13.13
CA GLU A 39 -0.04 9.04 13.70
C GLU A 39 -0.20 10.13 12.63
N GLU A 40 -0.22 9.77 11.34
CA GLU A 40 -0.39 10.72 10.24
C GLU A 40 -1.83 10.71 9.73
N HIS A 41 -2.51 11.85 9.89
CA HIS A 41 -3.93 12.01 9.54
C HIS A 41 -4.14 12.72 8.19
N GLY A 42 -3.08 13.26 7.57
CA GLY A 42 -3.12 13.67 6.17
C GLY A 42 -3.46 12.48 5.27
N ILE A 43 -4.09 12.75 4.12
CA ILE A 43 -4.45 11.72 3.14
C ILE A 43 -3.28 11.56 2.17
N ASN A 44 -2.51 10.48 2.34
CA ASN A 44 -1.37 10.18 1.48
C ASN A 44 -1.09 8.68 1.36
N ALA A 45 -0.56 8.27 0.21
CA ALA A 45 0.09 6.99 -0.01
C ALA A 45 1.30 7.23 -0.91
N PHE A 46 2.33 6.38 -0.80
CA PHE A 46 3.53 6.50 -1.62
C PHE A 46 4.23 5.15 -1.78
N ALA A 47 4.90 4.96 -2.91
CA ALA A 47 5.95 3.96 -3.06
C ALA A 47 7.33 4.54 -2.72
N ALA A 48 8.20 3.72 -2.14
CA ALA A 48 9.61 4.06 -1.92
C ALA A 48 10.50 2.84 -2.19
N GLY A 49 11.69 3.06 -2.74
CA GLY A 49 12.63 2.01 -3.16
C GLY A 49 13.37 2.43 -4.43
N MET A 50 14.47 1.77 -4.76
CA MET A 50 15.25 2.04 -5.99
C MET A 50 15.02 0.98 -7.08
N SER A 51 14.41 -0.14 -6.73
CA SER A 51 14.14 -1.30 -7.56
C SER A 51 12.90 -2.03 -7.05
N ILE A 52 12.45 -3.05 -7.79
CA ILE A 52 11.32 -3.89 -7.35
C ILE A 52 11.65 -4.66 -6.07
N ASP A 53 12.91 -5.08 -5.88
CA ASP A 53 13.32 -5.95 -4.76
C ASP A 53 13.40 -5.20 -3.42
N ASP A 54 13.56 -3.87 -3.42
CA ASP A 54 13.59 -3.02 -2.23
C ASP A 54 12.39 -2.06 -2.13
N ALA A 55 11.40 -2.21 -3.02
CA ALA A 55 10.19 -1.40 -3.01
C ALA A 55 9.32 -1.67 -1.78
N VAL A 56 8.75 -0.62 -1.21
CA VAL A 56 7.76 -0.65 -0.12
C VAL A 56 6.59 0.27 -0.43
N ILE A 57 5.43 -0.03 0.13
CA ILE A 57 4.23 0.82 0.08
C ILE A 57 3.99 1.44 1.45
N GLY A 58 3.91 2.77 1.51
CA GLY A 58 3.54 3.54 2.69
C GLY A 58 2.14 4.13 2.54
N VAL A 59 1.30 3.98 3.56
CA VAL A 59 -0.05 4.58 3.60
C VAL A 59 -0.24 5.28 4.94
N THR A 60 -0.85 6.47 4.93
CA THR A 60 -1.18 7.18 6.18
C THR A 60 -2.48 6.66 6.79
N GLN A 61 -2.64 6.84 8.10
CA GLN A 61 -3.91 6.51 8.76
C GLN A 61 -5.06 7.33 8.16
N GLY A 62 -4.82 8.60 7.81
CA GLY A 62 -5.78 9.47 7.14
C GLY A 62 -6.30 8.90 5.81
N ALA A 63 -5.41 8.38 4.95
CA ALA A 63 -5.82 7.75 3.69
C ALA A 63 -6.63 6.47 3.93
N LEU A 64 -6.20 5.64 4.89
CA LEU A 64 -6.88 4.39 5.22
C LEU A 64 -8.27 4.61 5.84
N ASP A 65 -8.46 5.75 6.49
CA ASP A 65 -9.74 6.15 7.07
C ASP A 65 -10.67 6.84 6.10
N ALA A 66 -10.12 7.63 5.17
CA ALA A 66 -10.90 8.42 4.23
C ALA A 66 -11.34 7.62 2.99
N PHE A 67 -10.48 6.75 2.46
CA PHE A 67 -10.75 6.09 1.19
C PHE A 67 -11.65 4.86 1.34
N SER A 68 -12.60 4.74 0.42
CA SER A 68 -13.24 3.48 0.10
C SER A 68 -12.22 2.48 -0.45
N ARG A 69 -12.61 1.20 -0.55
CA ARG A 69 -11.75 0.15 -1.15
C ARG A 69 -11.32 0.51 -2.57
N ASP A 70 -12.24 1.02 -3.39
CA ASP A 70 -11.99 1.30 -4.80
C ASP A 70 -11.07 2.52 -4.99
N GLU A 71 -11.26 3.57 -4.17
CA GLU A 71 -10.36 4.73 -4.16
C GLU A 71 -8.97 4.33 -3.67
N LEU A 72 -8.88 3.50 -2.64
CA LEU A 72 -7.61 2.96 -2.15
C LEU A 72 -6.91 2.15 -3.25
N GLN A 73 -7.64 1.30 -3.96
CA GLN A 73 -7.10 0.54 -5.09
C GLN A 73 -6.60 1.44 -6.22
N GLY A 74 -7.31 2.52 -6.55
CA GLY A 74 -6.85 3.50 -7.54
C GLY A 74 -5.53 4.18 -7.14
N VAL A 75 -5.41 4.59 -5.88
CA VAL A 75 -4.20 5.22 -5.36
C VAL A 75 -3.03 4.22 -5.30
N ILE A 76 -3.24 3.00 -4.80
CA ILE A 76 -2.19 1.98 -4.78
C ILE A 76 -1.75 1.59 -6.19
N ALA A 77 -2.68 1.50 -7.16
CA ALA A 77 -2.34 1.26 -8.55
C ALA A 77 -1.46 2.38 -9.13
N HIS A 78 -1.74 3.63 -8.78
CA HIS A 78 -0.87 4.76 -9.14
C HIS A 78 0.53 4.60 -8.53
N GLU A 79 0.64 4.22 -7.26
CA GLU A 79 1.95 4.00 -6.61
C GLU A 79 2.76 2.85 -7.23
N PHE A 80 2.09 1.77 -7.64
CA PHE A 80 2.75 0.69 -8.39
C PHE A 80 3.34 1.16 -9.72
N SER A 81 2.74 2.17 -10.36
CA SER A 81 3.30 2.74 -11.59
C SER A 81 4.67 3.39 -11.37
N HIS A 82 4.92 3.95 -10.17
CA HIS A 82 6.24 4.49 -9.81
C HIS A 82 7.27 3.38 -9.58
N ILE A 83 6.86 2.25 -8.98
CA ILE A 83 7.74 1.09 -8.77
C ILE A 83 8.19 0.49 -10.11
N LEU A 84 7.28 0.38 -11.07
CA LEU A 84 7.54 -0.27 -12.36
C LEU A 84 8.31 0.63 -13.34
N ASN A 85 8.13 1.94 -13.24
CA ASN A 85 8.66 2.91 -14.22
C ASN A 85 9.75 3.82 -13.66
N GLY A 86 10.34 3.46 -12.51
CA GLY A 86 11.34 4.23 -11.75
C GLY A 86 12.23 5.16 -12.58
#